data_AF-A0A803QYA3-F1
#
_entry.id   AF-A0A803QYA3-F1
#
_cell.length_a   1.000
_cell.length_b   1.000
_cell.length_c   1.000
_cell.angle_alpha   90.00
_cell.angle_beta   90.00
_cell.angle_gamma   90.00
#
_symmetry.space_group_name_H-M   'P 1'
#
loop_
_entity.id
_entity.type
_entity.pdbx_description
1 polymer ?
#
loop_
_entity_poly.entity_id
_entity_poly.type
_entity_poly.pdbx_seq_one_letter_code
_entity_poly.pdbx_strand_id
1 'polypeptide(L)'
;MEFSQDDFDRLLLFEHTRKAAEATYAKDPLDADNLTKWGGALLELSQFQSVSDSKTMINDAISKFEEALLIDPLKHEALWSLGNANTSYAFMTPNLDEAKPYFDSAYDFFQKALEEDPGNELYSKSLEINAKSSKPKKSSDFNYDICGWIILAVAVVAWVGMAKSNMPPPPPR
;
A
#
# COMPACT_ATOMS: atom_id res chain seq x y z
N MET A 1 -6.38 -5.68 -15.07
CA MET A 1 -5.25 -4.73 -15.09
C MET A 1 -4.11 -5.47 -15.78
N GLU A 2 -3.58 -4.93 -16.88
CA GLU A 2 -2.53 -5.58 -17.66
C GLU A 2 -1.19 -5.20 -17.04
N PHE A 3 -0.38 -6.19 -16.64
CA PHE A 3 0.91 -5.98 -15.99
C PHE A 3 1.90 -5.44 -17.02
N SER A 4 2.37 -4.20 -16.85
CA SER A 4 3.27 -3.58 -17.82
C SER A 4 4.70 -4.09 -17.67
N GLN A 5 5.52 -3.92 -18.72
CA GLN A 5 6.94 -4.23 -18.64
C GLN A 5 7.64 -3.39 -17.55
N ASP A 6 7.22 -2.14 -17.38
CA ASP A 6 7.72 -1.24 -16.33
C ASP A 6 7.40 -1.75 -14.92
N ASP A 7 6.20 -2.33 -14.72
CA ASP A 7 5.82 -2.95 -13.44
C ASP A 7 6.70 -4.17 -13.11
N PHE A 8 7.04 -4.97 -14.14
CA PHE A 8 7.92 -6.11 -13.99
C PHE A 8 9.35 -5.71 -13.65
N ASP A 9 9.91 -4.73 -14.35
CA ASP A 9 11.26 -4.22 -14.09
C ASP A 9 11.35 -3.59 -12.69
N ARG A 10 10.31 -2.88 -12.26
CA ARG A 10 10.20 -2.31 -10.91
C ARG A 10 10.13 -3.41 -9.84
N LEU A 11 9.35 -4.46 -10.06
CA LEU A 11 9.26 -5.60 -9.15
C LEU A 11 10.60 -6.32 -9.02
N LEU A 12 11.29 -6.53 -10.14
CA LEU A 12 12.62 -7.14 -10.15
C LEU A 12 13.63 -6.29 -9.37
N LEU A 13 13.61 -4.96 -9.56
CA LEU A 13 14.46 -4.03 -8.82
C LEU A 13 14.24 -4.13 -7.30
N PHE A 14 12.99 -4.19 -6.85
CA PHE A 14 12.70 -4.29 -5.42
C PHE A 14 13.05 -5.65 -4.84
N GLU A 15 12.87 -6.75 -5.58
CA GLU A 15 13.36 -8.07 -5.15
C GLU A 15 14.87 -8.09 -5.00
N HIS A 16 15.60 -7.50 -5.95
CA HIS A 16 17.05 -7.34 -5.83
C HIS A 16 17.44 -6.49 -4.62
N THR A 17 16.72 -5.39 -4.38
CA THR A 17 16.95 -4.52 -3.21
C THR A 17 16.71 -5.27 -1.91
N ARG A 18 15.60 -6.01 -1.79
CA ARG A 18 15.29 -6.85 -0.63
C ARG A 18 16.39 -7.87 -0.36
N LYS A 19 16.82 -8.63 -1.37
CA LYS A 19 17.87 -9.65 -1.23
C LYS A 19 19.23 -9.06 -0.89
N ALA A 20 19.59 -7.93 -1.51
CA ALA A 20 20.83 -7.23 -1.20
C ALA A 20 20.80 -6.71 0.24
N ALA A 21 19.67 -6.15 0.68
CA ALA A 21 19.54 -5.64 2.03
C ALA A 21 19.56 -6.76 3.09
N GLU A 22 18.93 -7.90 2.81
CA GLU A 22 19.01 -9.11 3.63
C GLU A 22 20.46 -9.60 3.77
N ALA A 23 21.22 -9.63 2.67
CA ALA A 23 22.63 -10.03 2.68
C ALA A 23 23.54 -9.04 3.42
N THR A 24 23.22 -7.74 3.37
CA THR A 24 23.93 -6.70 4.13
C THR A 24 23.61 -6.82 5.62
N TYR A 25 22.34 -7.03 5.98
CA TYR A 25 21.91 -7.19 7.38
C TYR A 25 22.61 -8.38 8.06
N ALA A 26 22.80 -9.49 7.34
CA ALA A 26 23.55 -10.63 7.85
C ALA A 26 25.02 -10.31 8.21
N LYS A 27 25.59 -9.24 7.64
CA LYS A 27 26.95 -8.78 7.91
C LYS A 27 26.99 -7.63 8.92
N ASP A 28 26.01 -6.73 8.84
CA ASP A 28 25.86 -5.57 9.70
C ASP A 28 24.37 -5.33 10.02
N PRO A 29 23.88 -5.87 11.16
CA PRO A 29 22.48 -5.70 11.55
C PRO A 29 22.20 -4.32 12.16
N LEU A 30 23.23 -3.48 12.37
CA LEU A 30 23.11 -2.14 12.95
C LEU A 30 23.12 -1.04 11.88
N ASP A 31 22.99 -1.41 10.60
CA ASP A 31 22.84 -0.47 9.51
C ASP A 31 21.37 -0.04 9.35
N ALA A 32 21.03 1.11 9.95
CA ALA A 32 19.70 1.70 9.89
C ALA A 32 19.28 2.09 8.45
N ASP A 33 20.23 2.49 7.59
CA ASP A 33 19.96 2.81 6.18
C ASP A 33 19.57 1.55 5.40
N ASN A 34 20.30 0.46 5.64
CA ASN A 34 20.00 -0.82 5.02
C ASN A 34 18.65 -1.37 5.48
N LEU A 35 18.34 -1.30 6.78
CA LEU A 35 17.05 -1.69 7.34
C LEU A 35 15.89 -0.87 6.75
N THR A 36 16.09 0.44 6.58
CA THR A 36 15.10 1.32 5.93
C THR A 36 14.87 0.94 4.47
N LYS A 37 15.94 0.65 3.71
CA LYS A 37 15.83 0.17 2.33
C LYS A 37 15.14 -1.19 2.24
N TRP A 38 15.42 -2.09 3.19
CA TRP A 38 14.80 -3.40 3.24
C TRP A 38 13.29 -3.27 3.47
N GLY A 39 12.87 -2.51 4.48
CA GLY A 39 11.46 -2.26 4.75
C GLY A 39 10.76 -1.58 3.56
N GLY A 40 11.41 -0.61 2.91
CA GLY A 40 10.86 0.05 1.73
C GLY A 40 10.64 -0.91 0.56
N ALA A 41 11.60 -1.80 0.29
CA ALA A 41 11.46 -2.82 -0.75
C ALA A 41 10.32 -3.81 -0.43
N LEU A 42 10.18 -4.24 0.83
CA LEU A 42 9.08 -5.10 1.27
C LEU A 42 7.72 -4.41 1.08
N LEU A 43 7.61 -3.13 1.43
CA LEU A 43 6.37 -2.35 1.26
C LEU A 43 5.99 -2.24 -0.21
N GLU A 44 6.95 -2.00 -1.10
CA GLU A 44 6.70 -1.92 -2.54
C GLU A 44 6.29 -3.28 -3.14
N LEU A 45 6.99 -4.35 -2.77
CA LEU A 45 6.65 -5.71 -3.20
C LEU A 45 5.27 -6.16 -2.69
N SER A 46 4.86 -5.69 -1.50
CA SER A 46 3.58 -6.06 -0.90
C SER A 46 2.39 -5.67 -1.79
N GLN A 47 2.48 -4.61 -2.59
CA GLN A 47 1.39 -4.13 -3.45
C GLN A 47 1.01 -5.12 -4.56
N PHE A 48 1.91 -6.05 -4.89
CA PHE A 48 1.71 -7.04 -5.96
C PHE A 48 1.27 -8.41 -5.44
N GLN A 49 1.12 -8.56 -4.12
CA GLN A 49 0.77 -9.82 -3.49
C GLN A 49 -0.74 -9.94 -3.20
N SER A 50 -1.15 -11.12 -2.71
CA SER A 50 -2.49 -11.32 -2.18
C SER A 50 -2.68 -10.50 -0.89
N VAL A 51 -3.91 -10.13 -0.55
CA VAL A 51 -4.19 -9.30 0.64
C VAL A 51 -3.58 -9.88 1.93
N SER A 52 -3.59 -11.21 2.10
CA SER A 52 -2.96 -11.84 3.26
C SER A 52 -1.45 -11.70 3.26
N ASP A 53 -0.81 -11.98 2.12
CA ASP A 53 0.65 -11.94 2.00
C ASP A 53 1.17 -10.51 2.07
N SER A 54 0.47 -9.57 1.44
CA SER A 54 0.76 -8.13 1.56
C SER A 54 0.74 -7.67 3.00
N LYS A 55 -0.24 -8.08 3.81
CA LYS A 55 -0.29 -7.72 5.25
C LYS A 55 0.90 -8.27 6.01
N THR A 56 1.31 -9.51 5.74
CA THR A 56 2.51 -10.10 6.34
C THR A 56 3.75 -9.32 5.93
N MET A 57 3.92 -9.00 4.64
CA MET A 57 5.07 -8.23 4.15
C MET A 57 5.10 -6.80 4.71
N ILE A 58 3.94 -6.16 4.89
CA ILE A 58 3.84 -4.84 5.52
C ILE A 58 4.26 -4.92 6.99
N ASN A 59 3.84 -5.95 7.72
CA ASN A 59 4.27 -6.15 9.10
C ASN A 59 5.79 -6.41 9.19
N ASP A 60 6.34 -7.22 8.29
CA ASP A 60 7.79 -7.42 8.21
C ASP A 60 8.52 -6.10 7.92
N ALA A 61 7.98 -5.26 7.03
CA ALA A 61 8.52 -3.94 6.75
C ALA A 61 8.49 -3.02 7.98
N ILE A 62 7.36 -3.00 8.70
CA ILE A 62 7.19 -2.26 9.96
C ILE A 62 8.28 -2.68 10.96
N SER A 63 8.49 -3.98 11.15
CA SER A 63 9.55 -4.47 12.05
C SER A 63 10.94 -3.98 11.64
N LYS A 64 11.26 -3.93 10.33
CA LYS A 64 12.56 -3.41 9.86
C LYS A 64 12.72 -1.92 10.08
N PHE A 65 11.66 -1.12 9.89
CA PHE A 65 11.69 0.30 10.21
C PHE A 65 11.83 0.55 11.72
N GLU A 66 11.13 -0.23 12.55
CA GLU A 66 11.28 -0.15 14.01
C GLU A 66 12.70 -0.52 14.46
N GLU A 67 13.29 -1.58 13.90
CA GLU A 67 14.70 -1.90 14.12
C GLU A 67 15.63 -0.74 13.72
N ALA A 68 15.37 -0.09 12.57
CA ALA A 68 16.14 1.08 12.15
C ALA A 68 16.02 2.25 13.15
N LEU A 69 14.82 2.48 13.70
CA LEU A 69 14.57 3.52 14.69
C LEU A 69 15.13 3.20 16.08
N LEU A 70 15.34 1.93 16.42
CA LEU A 70 16.08 1.55 17.63
C LEU A 70 17.56 1.91 17.52
N ILE A 71 18.12 1.92 16.30
CA ILE A 71 19.51 2.28 16.03
C ILE A 71 19.65 3.79 15.90
N ASP A 72 18.80 4.42 15.08
CA ASP A 72 18.76 5.85 14.86
C ASP A 72 17.32 6.38 15.04
N PRO A 73 16.96 6.83 16.26
CA PRO A 73 15.62 7.32 16.56
C PRO A 73 15.18 8.55 15.76
N LEU A 74 16.14 9.31 15.20
CA LEU A 74 15.89 10.54 14.45
C LEU A 74 15.93 10.29 12.93
N LYS A 75 15.95 9.02 12.50
CA LYS A 75 15.94 8.64 11.08
C LYS A 75 14.59 8.99 10.45
N HIS A 76 14.50 10.20 9.91
CA HIS A 76 13.29 10.75 9.28
C HIS A 76 12.76 9.88 8.13
N GLU A 77 13.63 9.23 7.34
CA GLU A 77 13.21 8.30 6.28
C GLU A 77 12.51 7.05 6.82
N ALA A 78 12.99 6.49 7.93
CA ALA A 78 12.38 5.34 8.58
C ALA A 78 11.04 5.74 9.22
N LEU A 79 10.97 6.91 9.87
CA LEU A 79 9.73 7.48 10.40
C LEU A 79 8.67 7.65 9.28
N TRP A 80 9.04 8.30 8.17
CA TRP A 80 8.13 8.50 7.05
C TRP A 80 7.68 7.16 6.44
N SER A 81 8.61 6.22 6.27
CA SER A 81 8.30 4.90 5.70
C SER A 81 7.41 4.07 6.62
N LEU A 82 7.55 4.21 7.94
CA LEU A 82 6.67 3.59 8.94
C LEU A 82 5.25 4.18 8.87
N GLY A 83 5.12 5.49 8.62
CA GLY A 83 3.83 6.12 8.36
C GLY A 83 3.16 5.58 7.07
N ASN A 84 3.94 5.38 6.01
CA ASN A 84 3.42 4.77 4.77
C ASN A 84 3.00 3.32 4.98
N ALA A 85 3.77 2.52 5.72
CA ALA A 85 3.45 1.14 6.01
C ALA A 85 2.14 1.01 6.80
N ASN A 86 1.96 1.83 7.84
CA ASN A 86 0.70 1.90 8.59
C ASN A 86 -0.48 2.34 7.72
N THR A 87 -0.28 3.32 6.85
CA THR A 87 -1.30 3.78 5.91
C THR A 87 -1.71 2.65 4.95
N SER A 88 -0.74 1.92 4.39
CA SER A 88 -1.00 0.75 3.53
C SER A 88 -1.76 -0.34 4.29
N TYR A 89 -1.36 -0.64 5.53
CA TYR A 89 -2.06 -1.62 6.37
C TYR A 89 -3.53 -1.22 6.63
N ALA A 90 -3.75 0.06 6.91
CA ALA A 90 -5.07 0.63 7.13
C ALA A 90 -5.97 0.49 5.90
N PHE A 91 -5.45 0.78 4.70
CA PHE A 91 -6.19 0.61 3.43
C PHE A 91 -6.57 -0.85 3.15
N MET A 92 -5.77 -1.80 3.63
CA MET A 92 -6.05 -3.23 3.50
C MET A 92 -6.97 -3.78 4.59
N THR A 93 -7.44 -2.92 5.50
CA THR A 93 -8.31 -3.28 6.63
C THR A 93 -9.73 -2.76 6.35
N PRO A 94 -10.69 -3.63 5.99
CA PRO A 94 -12.03 -3.19 5.60
C PRO A 94 -12.82 -2.54 6.75
N ASN A 95 -12.52 -2.93 7.99
CA ASN A 95 -13.15 -2.37 9.17
C ASN A 95 -12.50 -1.01 9.51
N LEU A 96 -13.28 0.07 9.41
CA LEU A 96 -12.80 1.42 9.70
C LEU A 96 -12.37 1.61 11.15
N ASP A 97 -13.04 0.96 12.10
CA ASP A 97 -12.68 1.07 13.52
C ASP A 97 -11.33 0.38 13.80
N GLU A 98 -11.02 -0.68 13.06
CA GLU A 98 -9.72 -1.35 13.11
C GLU A 98 -8.64 -0.61 12.31
N ALA A 99 -9.01 0.08 11.21
CA ALA A 99 -8.09 0.84 10.36
C ALA A 99 -7.70 2.20 10.97
N LYS A 100 -8.60 2.84 11.71
CA LYS A 100 -8.39 4.19 12.26
C LYS A 100 -7.12 4.33 13.11
N PRO A 101 -6.80 3.41 14.05
CA PRO A 101 -5.58 3.50 14.84
C PRO A 101 -4.31 3.52 13.97
N TYR A 102 -4.31 2.82 12.84
CA TYR A 102 -3.17 2.82 11.91
C TYR A 102 -3.06 4.15 11.15
N PHE A 103 -4.19 4.78 10.78
CA PHE A 103 -4.15 6.13 10.19
C PHE A 103 -3.66 7.19 11.18
N ASP A 104 -4.14 7.13 12.43
CA ASP A 104 -3.70 8.03 13.51
C ASP A 104 -2.20 7.84 13.78
N SER A 105 -1.74 6.59 13.88
CA SER A 105 -0.31 6.29 14.06
C SER A 105 0.54 6.75 12.88
N ALA A 106 0.05 6.59 11.65
CA ALA A 106 0.74 7.09 10.47
C ALA A 106 0.88 8.61 10.47
N TYR A 107 -0.16 9.34 10.91
CA TYR A 107 -0.10 10.79 11.07
C TYR A 107 1.01 11.21 12.03
N ASP A 108 1.10 10.56 13.21
CA ASP A 108 2.14 10.85 14.20
C ASP A 108 3.55 10.62 13.62
N PHE A 109 3.76 9.55 12.85
CA PHE A 109 5.05 9.28 12.22
C PHE A 109 5.40 10.27 11.11
N PHE A 110 4.43 10.67 10.28
CA PHE A 110 4.65 11.71 9.27
C PHE A 110 4.96 13.06 9.91
N GLN A 111 4.31 13.40 11.02
CA GLN A 111 4.59 14.61 11.76
C GLN A 111 6.02 14.60 12.29
N LYS A 112 6.45 13.50 12.94
CA LYS A 112 7.83 13.37 13.43
C LYS A 112 8.86 13.44 12.30
N ALA A 113 8.61 12.77 11.17
CA ALA A 113 9.51 12.85 10.02
C ALA A 113 9.66 14.29 9.50
N LEU A 114 8.57 15.07 9.48
CA LEU A 114 8.58 16.48 9.09
C LEU A 114 9.26 17.38 10.13
N GLU A 115 9.16 17.07 11.42
CA GLU A 115 9.86 17.81 12.49
C GLU A 115 11.38 17.64 12.38
N GLU A 116 11.84 16.44 12.01
CA GLU A 116 13.26 16.14 11.79
C GLU A 116 13.81 16.70 10.46
N ASP A 117 13.02 16.70 9.38
CA ASP A 117 13.38 17.31 8.10
C ASP A 117 12.24 18.22 7.55
N PRO A 118 12.12 19.46 8.05
CA PRO A 118 11.06 20.39 7.65
C PRO A 118 11.12 20.85 6.19
N GLY A 119 12.26 20.67 5.53
CA GLY A 119 12.46 21.03 4.13
C GLY A 119 11.90 20.00 3.16
N ASN A 120 11.47 18.85 3.65
CA ASN A 120 11.04 17.73 2.81
C ASN A 120 9.58 17.88 2.36
N GLU A 121 9.38 18.27 1.11
CA GLU A 121 8.04 18.40 0.52
C GLU A 121 7.25 17.08 0.54
N LEU A 122 7.94 15.93 0.46
CA LEU A 122 7.28 14.63 0.49
C LEU A 122 6.59 14.39 1.84
N TYR A 123 7.21 14.82 2.94
CA TYR A 123 6.69 14.58 4.29
C TYR A 123 5.46 15.45 4.55
N SER A 124 5.53 16.73 4.17
CA SER A 124 4.37 17.63 4.20
C SER A 124 3.21 17.07 3.37
N LYS A 125 3.50 16.54 2.17
CA LYS A 125 2.48 15.95 1.30
C LYS A 125 1.86 14.69 1.89
N SER A 126 2.66 13.79 2.46
CA SER A 126 2.16 12.57 3.12
C SER A 126 1.26 12.91 4.31
N LEU A 127 1.64 13.90 5.12
CA LEU A 127 0.84 14.38 6.24
C LEU A 127 -0.51 14.96 5.77
N GLU A 128 -0.49 15.79 4.72
CA GLU A 128 -1.71 16.37 4.14
C GLU A 128 -2.65 15.29 3.56
N ILE A 129 -2.10 14.30 2.85
CA ILE A 129 -2.88 13.19 2.29
C ILE A 129 -3.49 12.35 3.41
N ASN A 130 -2.72 12.00 4.45
CA ASN A 130 -3.23 11.22 5.58
C ASN A 130 -4.34 11.98 6.31
N ALA A 131 -4.15 13.28 6.57
CA ALA A 131 -5.16 14.13 7.21
C ALA A 131 -6.47 14.25 6.40
N LYS A 132 -6.43 14.08 5.07
CA LYS A 132 -7.62 14.01 4.22
C LYS A 132 -8.31 12.65 4.30
N SER A 133 -7.54 11.57 4.44
CA SER A 133 -8.03 10.19 4.54
C SER A 133 -8.63 9.88 5.93
N SER A 134 -8.15 10.52 6.99
CA SER A 134 -8.66 10.34 8.37
C SER A 134 -9.92 11.18 8.68
N LYS A 135 -10.22 12.22 7.89
CA LYS A 135 -11.47 12.97 8.04
C LYS A 135 -12.64 12.14 7.51
N PRO A 136 -13.69 11.90 8.31
CA PRO A 136 -14.88 11.21 7.85
C PRO A 136 -15.62 12.10 6.84
N LYS A 137 -15.26 12.01 5.56
CA LYS A 137 -16.28 12.18 4.52
C LYS A 137 -17.23 11.01 4.72
N LYS A 138 -18.52 11.29 4.95
CA LYS A 138 -19.63 10.31 4.93
C LYS A 138 -19.26 9.10 4.07
N SER A 139 -18.77 8.05 4.71
CA SER A 139 -18.06 6.93 4.06
C SER A 139 -19.01 5.81 3.65
N SER A 140 -20.31 5.97 3.95
CA SER A 140 -21.36 5.09 3.44
C SER A 140 -21.45 5.17 1.93
N ASP A 141 -21.50 6.39 1.37
CA ASP A 141 -21.92 6.55 -0.02
C ASP A 141 -20.80 6.18 -1.00
N PHE A 142 -19.52 6.45 -0.70
CA PHE A 142 -18.40 6.18 -1.62
C PHE A 142 -18.09 4.67 -1.78
N ASN A 143 -18.20 3.89 -0.71
CA ASN A 143 -17.94 2.45 -0.76
C ASN A 143 -19.09 1.68 -1.42
N TYR A 144 -20.36 2.06 -1.19
CA TYR A 144 -21.50 1.49 -1.90
C TYR A 144 -21.55 1.92 -3.36
N ASP A 145 -21.08 3.12 -3.70
CA ASP A 145 -21.01 3.57 -5.10
C ASP A 145 -19.96 2.75 -5.85
N ILE A 146 -18.70 2.65 -5.37
CA ILE A 146 -17.66 1.84 -6.05
C ILE A 146 -18.05 0.36 -6.16
N CYS A 147 -18.52 -0.26 -5.06
CA CYS A 147 -18.96 -1.66 -5.10
C CYS A 147 -20.23 -1.83 -5.96
N GLY A 148 -21.14 -0.85 -5.94
CA GLY A 148 -22.36 -0.83 -6.73
C GLY A 148 -22.09 -0.74 -8.23
N TRP A 149 -21.14 0.10 -8.66
CA TRP A 149 -20.72 0.21 -10.07
C TRP A 149 -20.03 -1.07 -10.56
N ILE A 150 -19.23 -1.74 -9.72
CA ILE A 150 -18.59 -3.02 -10.08
C ILE A 150 -19.65 -4.12 -10.23
N ILE A 151 -20.60 -4.23 -9.29
CA ILE A 151 -21.69 -5.22 -9.36
C ILE A 151 -22.60 -4.96 -10.56
N LEU A 152 -22.92 -3.68 -10.85
CA LEU A 152 -23.74 -3.29 -11.99
C LEU A 152 -23.03 -3.58 -13.32
N ALA A 153 -21.71 -3.32 -13.41
CA ALA A 153 -20.92 -3.67 -14.59
C ALA A 153 -20.89 -5.18 -14.85
N VAL A 154 -20.71 -6.01 -13.81
CA VAL A 154 -20.74 -7.47 -13.93
C VAL A 154 -22.13 -7.98 -14.33
N ALA A 155 -23.20 -7.40 -13.79
CA ALA A 155 -24.57 -7.75 -14.15
C ALA A 155 -24.91 -7.39 -15.61
N VAL A 156 -24.47 -6.23 -16.10
CA VAL A 156 -24.64 -5.82 -17.50
C VAL A 156 -23.88 -6.73 -18.45
N VAL A 157 -22.64 -7.11 -18.11
CA VAL A 157 -21.84 -8.06 -18.91
C VAL A 157 -22.52 -9.42 -18.99
N ALA A 158 -23.07 -9.93 -17.88
CA ALA A 158 -23.83 -11.18 -17.86
C ALA A 158 -25.11 -11.11 -18.71
N TRP A 159 -25.84 -9.98 -18.67
CA TRP A 159 -27.08 -9.80 -19.43
C TRP A 159 -26.84 -9.70 -20.94
N VAL A 160 -25.82 -8.95 -21.36
CA VAL A 160 -25.44 -8.84 -22.78
C VAL A 160 -24.92 -10.18 -23.33
N GLY A 161 -24.24 -10.98 -22.50
CA GLY A 161 -23.84 -12.35 -22.86
C GLY A 161 -25.03 -13.27 -23.15
N MET A 162 -26.08 -13.21 -22.33
CA MET A 162 -27.31 -14.00 -22.48
C MET A 162 -28.22 -13.53 -23.63
N ALA A 163 -28.17 -12.24 -24.01
CA ALA A 163 -28.95 -11.73 -25.13
C ALA A 163 -28.43 -12.22 -26.50
N LYS A 164 -27.14 -12.51 -26.63
CA LYS A 164 -26.55 -13.05 -27.87
C LYS A 164 -26.88 -14.52 -28.13
N SER A 165 -27.18 -15.31 -27.09
CA SER A 165 -27.51 -16.73 -27.23
C SER A 165 -28.97 -17.00 -27.60
N ASN A 166 -29.87 -16.01 -27.51
CA ASN A 166 -31.31 -16.17 -27.76
C ASN A 166 -31.78 -15.68 -29.14
N MET A 167 -30.87 -15.46 -30.10
CA MET A 167 -31.28 -15.06 -31.46
C MET A 167 -31.88 -16.26 -32.21
N PRO A 168 -33.13 -16.18 -32.73
CA PRO A 168 -33.72 -17.26 -33.51
C PRO A 168 -32.93 -17.48 -34.82
N PRO A 169 -32.79 -18.73 -35.29
CA PRO A 169 -32.00 -19.04 -36.47
C PRO A 169 -32.55 -18.30 -37.70
N PRO A 170 -31.67 -17.82 -38.60
CA PRO A 170 -32.09 -17.09 -39.78
C PRO A 170 -32.94 -17.98 -40.70
N PRO A 171 -33.97 -17.42 -41.36
CA PRO A 171 -34.89 -18.19 -42.19
C PRO A 171 -34.14 -18.82 -43.39
N PRO A 172 -34.51 -20.04 -43.80
CA PRO A 172 -33.90 -20.70 -44.95
C PRO A 172 -34.13 -19.86 -46.22
N ARG A 173 -33.09 -19.73 -47.04
CA ARG A 173 -33.19 -19.16 -48.40
C ARG A 173 -33.88 -20.14 -49.34
#